data_AF-A0A4R3VXU1-F1
#
_entry.id   AF-A0A4R3VXU1-F1
#
_cell.length_a   1.000
_cell.length_b   1.000
_cell.length_c   1.000
_cell.angle_alpha   90.00
_cell.angle_beta   90.00
_cell.angle_gamma   90.00
#
_symmetry.space_group_name_H-M   'P 1'
#
loop_
_entity.id
_entity.type
_entity.pdbx_description
1 polymer ?
#
loop_
_entity_poly.entity_id
_entity_poly.type
_entity_poly.pdbx_seq_one_letter_code
_entity_poly.pdbx_strand_id
1 'polypeptide(L)'
;MNRYGIPASIKLAQAILESGNGSSTLAREANNHFGIKCGGTWTGRSVTRADDSPNDCFRVYENPEQSFKDHSQFLLRKRYEKLFSLNKNDYKGWAYGLKDAGYATNPRYPELLIDLIERYELYKYDSAESKFEKIVREEKIETTIERKEDSGQVVQAEQIKEPVRMIIHEVKTGNTLYSISKQYNVPVEKIKELNNLTSENLSLGQLLVISK
;
A
#
# COMPACT_ATOMS: atom_id res chain seq x y z
N MET A 1 2.90 -12.66 0.04
CA MET A 1 1.62 -12.32 -0.63
C MET A 1 0.78 -13.58 -0.79
N ASN A 2 1.10 -14.48 -1.72
CA ASN A 2 0.36 -15.72 -2.00
C ASN A 2 0.07 -16.60 -0.77
N ARG A 3 1.05 -16.79 0.12
CA ARG A 3 0.91 -17.57 1.37
C ARG A 3 -0.22 -17.08 2.27
N TYR A 4 -0.55 -15.79 2.18
CA TYR A 4 -1.55 -15.12 3.02
C TYR A 4 -2.87 -14.87 2.28
N GLY A 5 -3.03 -15.39 1.07
CA GLY A 5 -4.25 -15.22 0.28
C GLY A 5 -4.52 -13.80 -0.22
N ILE A 6 -3.51 -12.93 -0.19
CA ILE A 6 -3.59 -11.55 -0.69
C ILE A 6 -3.08 -11.55 -2.14
N PRO A 7 -3.78 -10.90 -3.10
CA PRO A 7 -3.28 -10.67 -4.45
C PRO A 7 -1.90 -9.99 -4.40
N ALA A 8 -0.98 -10.45 -5.25
CA ALA A 8 0.35 -9.84 -5.32
C ALA A 8 0.25 -8.40 -5.85
N SER A 9 -0.61 -8.18 -6.84
CA SER A 9 -0.90 -6.87 -7.42
C SER A 9 -1.31 -5.84 -6.38
N ILE A 10 -2.25 -6.18 -5.49
CA ILE A 10 -2.69 -5.33 -4.39
C ILE A 10 -1.51 -4.97 -3.49
N LYS A 11 -0.73 -5.96 -3.04
CA LYS A 11 0.35 -5.69 -2.10
C LYS A 11 1.45 -4.84 -2.74
N LEU A 12 1.78 -5.08 -4.00
CA LEU A 12 2.76 -4.30 -4.75
C LEU A 12 2.28 -2.87 -4.99
N ALA A 13 1.03 -2.68 -5.40
CA ALA A 13 0.45 -1.35 -5.59
C ALA A 13 0.38 -0.56 -4.28
N GLN A 14 -0.02 -1.20 -3.17
CA GLN A 14 0.07 -0.61 -1.85
C GLN A 14 1.53 -0.26 -1.51
N ALA A 15 2.49 -1.16 -1.73
CA ALA A 15 3.89 -0.84 -1.44
C ALA A 15 4.37 0.38 -2.24
N ILE A 16 4.06 0.45 -3.54
CA ILE A 16 4.39 1.59 -4.39
C ILE A 16 3.73 2.87 -3.87
N LEU A 17 2.44 2.81 -3.55
CA LEU A 17 1.69 3.97 -3.07
C LEU A 17 2.20 4.45 -1.71
N GLU A 18 2.41 3.54 -0.77
CA GLU A 18 2.72 3.84 0.63
C GLU A 18 4.18 4.26 0.83
N SER A 19 5.09 3.85 -0.06
CA SER A 19 6.52 4.15 0.04
C SER A 19 7.02 5.24 -0.91
N GLY A 20 6.13 5.84 -1.70
CA GLY A 20 6.54 6.74 -2.78
C GLY A 20 7.43 6.01 -3.78
N ASN A 21 6.96 4.87 -4.29
CA ASN A 21 7.68 3.98 -5.19
C ASN A 21 9.06 3.56 -4.67
N GLY A 22 9.16 3.24 -3.38
CA GLY A 22 10.39 2.84 -2.69
C GLY A 22 11.33 4.01 -2.33
N SER A 23 11.00 5.24 -2.72
CA SER A 23 11.91 6.38 -2.55
C SER A 23 11.80 7.09 -1.20
N SER A 24 10.78 6.78 -0.38
CA SER A 24 10.62 7.35 0.95
C SER A 24 11.80 6.98 1.88
N THR A 25 12.12 7.88 2.80
CA THR A 25 13.15 7.64 3.82
C THR A 25 12.85 6.37 4.63
N LEU A 26 11.59 6.12 4.99
CA LEU A 26 11.20 4.90 5.72
C LEU A 26 11.47 3.63 4.91
N ALA A 27 11.17 3.63 3.61
CA ALA A 27 11.48 2.48 2.77
C ALA A 27 12.99 2.27 2.62
N ARG A 28 13.76 3.35 2.39
CA ARG A 28 15.20 3.29 2.14
C ARG A 28 16.05 2.98 3.36
N GLU A 29 15.73 3.57 4.50
CA GLU A 29 16.57 3.51 5.71
C GLU A 29 16.02 2.51 6.74
N ALA A 30 14.70 2.30 6.78
CA ALA A 30 14.05 1.41 7.73
C ALA A 30 13.50 0.12 7.10
N ASN A 31 13.65 -0.07 5.78
CA ASN A 31 13.01 -1.15 5.01
C ASN A 31 11.48 -1.21 5.19
N ASN A 32 10.85 -0.11 5.62
CA ASN A 32 9.44 -0.06 5.98
C ASN A 32 8.61 0.56 4.85
N HIS A 33 8.13 -0.29 3.94
CA HIS A 33 7.44 0.14 2.71
C HIS A 33 5.98 0.56 2.92
N PHE A 34 5.42 0.25 4.10
CA PHE A 34 4.00 0.50 4.39
C PHE A 34 3.81 1.51 5.52
N GLY A 35 4.90 2.12 6.04
CA GLY A 35 4.85 3.05 7.16
C GLY A 35 4.25 2.43 8.42
N ILE A 36 4.56 1.17 8.72
CA ILE A 36 4.00 0.47 9.88
C ILE A 36 4.57 1.08 11.17
N LYS A 37 3.70 1.63 12.02
CA LYS A 37 4.05 2.18 13.33
C LYS A 37 4.39 1.07 14.33
N CYS A 38 5.15 1.39 15.37
CA CYS A 38 5.63 0.42 16.36
C CYS A 38 4.45 -0.35 17.00
N GLY A 39 3.48 0.32 17.62
CA GLY A 39 2.29 -0.33 18.20
C GLY A 39 2.58 -1.38 19.29
N GLY A 40 1.55 -1.77 20.05
CA GLY A 40 1.65 -2.40 21.37
C GLY A 40 2.39 -3.74 21.54
N THR A 41 2.81 -4.43 20.47
CA THR A 41 3.54 -5.72 20.56
C THR A 41 4.88 -5.72 19.84
N TRP A 42 5.31 -4.60 19.27
CA TRP A 42 6.58 -4.53 18.55
C TRP A 42 7.75 -4.38 19.51
N THR A 43 8.66 -5.34 19.48
CA THR A 43 9.90 -5.38 20.29
C THR A 43 11.17 -5.25 19.44
N GLY A 44 11.02 -5.12 18.12
CA GLY A 44 12.14 -4.95 17.20
C GLY A 44 12.69 -3.53 17.16
N ARG A 45 13.65 -3.29 16.25
CA ARG A 45 14.22 -1.96 16.03
C ARG A 45 13.14 -0.96 15.61
N SER A 46 13.32 0.30 15.98
CA SER A 46 12.42 1.39 15.62
C SER A 46 13.18 2.66 15.25
N VAL A 47 12.50 3.55 14.54
CA VAL A 47 12.96 4.91 14.25
C VAL A 47 11.84 5.88 14.61
N THR A 48 12.18 6.99 15.25
CA THR A 48 11.22 8.06 15.55
C THR A 48 11.30 9.11 14.45
N ARG A 49 10.14 9.51 13.92
CA ARG A 49 10.04 10.54 12.88
C ARG A 49 8.70 11.25 12.97
N ALA A 50 8.67 12.51 12.57
CA ALA A 50 7.40 13.23 12.43
C ALA A 50 6.57 12.67 11.26
N ASP A 51 5.30 12.35 11.52
CA ASP A 51 4.29 11.99 10.52
C ASP A 51 2.95 12.66 10.89
N ASP A 52 2.12 11.99 11.69
CA ASP A 52 0.89 12.55 12.28
C ASP A 52 1.20 13.36 13.55
N SER A 53 2.18 12.89 14.31
CA SER A 53 2.74 13.51 15.51
C SER A 53 4.24 13.74 15.34
N PRO A 54 4.84 14.73 16.02
CA PRO A 54 6.28 15.02 15.90
C PRO A 54 7.20 13.84 16.23
N ASN A 55 6.70 12.88 17.02
CA ASN A 55 7.46 11.75 17.55
C ASN A 55 6.79 10.39 17.23
N ASP A 56 6.24 10.22 16.03
CA ASP A 56 5.71 8.92 15.63
C ASP A 56 6.84 7.86 15.58
N CYS A 57 6.55 6.68 16.11
CA CYS A 57 7.45 5.53 16.12
C CYS A 57 7.14 4.60 14.95
N PHE A 58 8.13 4.32 14.11
CA PHE A 58 8.03 3.39 12.99
C PHE A 58 8.89 2.16 13.20
N ARG A 59 8.38 1.00 12.77
CA ARG A 59 9.13 -0.25 12.78
C ARG A 59 10.30 -0.19 11.80
N VAL A 60 11.43 -0.75 12.19
CA VAL A 60 12.63 -0.89 11.36
C VAL A 60 12.88 -2.37 11.11
N TYR A 61 13.02 -2.73 9.83
CA TYR A 61 13.22 -4.10 9.40
C TYR A 61 14.65 -4.31 8.86
N GLU A 62 15.10 -5.57 8.86
CA GLU A 62 16.40 -5.94 8.30
C GLU A 62 16.40 -5.92 6.77
N ASN A 63 15.25 -6.24 6.15
CA ASN A 63 15.08 -6.26 4.71
C ASN A 63 13.63 -5.93 4.32
N PRO A 64 13.36 -5.61 3.04
CA PRO A 64 12.02 -5.28 2.57
C PRO A 64 11.00 -6.40 2.82
N GLU A 65 11.39 -7.66 2.64
CA GLU A 65 10.50 -8.83 2.78
C GLU A 65 9.80 -8.85 4.15
N GLN A 66 10.52 -8.51 5.21
CA GLN A 66 9.96 -8.46 6.57
C GLN A 66 8.80 -7.46 6.68
N SER A 67 8.91 -6.27 6.08
CA SER A 67 7.81 -5.29 6.08
C SER A 67 6.60 -5.77 5.27
N PHE A 68 6.82 -6.49 4.16
CA PHE A 68 5.75 -7.10 3.36
C PHE A 68 5.05 -8.24 4.10
N LYS A 69 5.81 -9.03 4.86
CA LYS A 69 5.28 -10.08 5.73
C LYS A 69 4.45 -9.48 6.86
N ASP A 70 4.95 -8.46 7.54
CA ASP A 70 4.26 -7.78 8.63
C ASP A 70 2.98 -7.10 8.14
N HIS A 71 3.03 -6.42 6.98
CA HIS A 71 1.83 -5.88 6.35
C HIS A 71 0.83 -6.97 5.90
N SER A 72 1.31 -8.17 5.54
CA SER A 72 0.39 -9.29 5.26
C SER A 72 -0.30 -9.76 6.54
N GLN A 73 0.42 -9.81 7.67
CA GLN A 73 -0.18 -10.09 8.98
C GLN A 73 -1.18 -9.01 9.41
N PHE A 74 -0.90 -7.74 9.13
CA PHE A 74 -1.81 -6.63 9.38
C PHE A 74 -3.16 -6.82 8.69
N LEU A 75 -3.18 -7.29 7.44
CA LEU A 75 -4.42 -7.54 6.70
C LEU A 75 -5.16 -8.81 7.18
N LEU A 76 -4.55 -9.68 7.98
CA LEU A 76 -5.22 -10.84 8.60
C LEU A 76 -5.96 -10.47 9.89
N ARG A 77 -6.69 -9.35 9.89
CA ARG A 77 -7.52 -8.91 11.02
C ARG A 77 -8.99 -8.99 10.63
N LYS A 78 -9.87 -9.18 11.62
CA LYS A 78 -11.30 -9.42 11.37
C LYS A 78 -11.96 -8.39 10.47
N ARG A 79 -11.59 -7.10 10.58
CA ARG A 79 -12.13 -6.03 9.72
C ARG A 79 -11.91 -6.24 8.21
N TYR A 80 -10.86 -6.96 7.83
CA TYR A 80 -10.50 -7.23 6.43
C TYR A 80 -10.94 -8.62 5.95
N GLU A 81 -11.54 -9.43 6.83
CA GLU A 81 -11.87 -10.84 6.57
C GLU A 81 -12.66 -11.05 5.27
N LYS A 82 -13.65 -10.19 5.00
CA LYS A 82 -14.49 -10.28 3.80
C LYS A 82 -13.69 -10.24 2.49
N LEU A 83 -12.54 -9.57 2.47
CA LEU A 83 -11.68 -9.51 1.30
C LEU A 83 -11.17 -10.88 0.88
N PHE A 84 -10.96 -11.78 1.84
CA PHE A 84 -10.42 -13.10 1.56
C PHE A 84 -11.43 -14.04 0.93
N SER A 85 -12.73 -13.70 0.91
CA SER A 85 -13.76 -14.43 0.14
C SER A 85 -13.76 -14.09 -1.37
N LEU A 86 -13.09 -12.99 -1.74
CA LEU A 86 -12.95 -12.59 -3.13
C LEU A 86 -12.01 -13.55 -3.86
N ASN A 87 -12.17 -13.61 -5.19
CA ASN A 87 -11.20 -14.30 -6.01
C ASN A 87 -9.86 -13.55 -5.96
N LYS A 88 -8.76 -14.29 -5.93
CA LYS A 88 -7.42 -13.69 -5.80
C LYS A 88 -6.96 -12.86 -7.01
N ASN A 89 -7.64 -13.01 -8.15
CA ASN A 89 -7.44 -12.15 -9.32
C ASN A 89 -8.37 -10.93 -9.36
N ASP A 90 -9.30 -10.79 -8.41
CA ASP A 90 -10.20 -9.66 -8.31
C ASP A 90 -9.55 -8.50 -7.53
N TYR A 91 -8.46 -7.96 -8.08
CA TYR A 91 -7.78 -6.82 -7.47
C TYR A 91 -8.68 -5.57 -7.43
N LYS A 92 -9.69 -5.45 -8.29
CA LYS A 92 -10.65 -4.35 -8.26
C LYS A 92 -11.54 -4.45 -7.03
N GLY A 93 -12.14 -5.62 -6.80
CA GLY A 93 -12.91 -5.91 -5.59
C GLY A 93 -12.07 -5.74 -4.32
N TRP A 94 -10.81 -6.17 -4.34
CA TRP A 94 -9.88 -5.94 -3.23
C TRP A 94 -9.63 -4.45 -2.96
N ALA A 95 -9.43 -3.63 -3.99
CA ALA A 95 -9.16 -2.20 -3.85
C ALA A 95 -10.35 -1.46 -3.20
N TYR A 96 -11.58 -1.74 -3.65
CA TYR A 96 -12.80 -1.19 -3.05
C TYR A 96 -13.06 -1.75 -1.65
N GLY A 97 -12.91 -3.06 -1.45
CA GLY A 97 -13.13 -3.65 -0.14
C GLY A 97 -12.13 -3.20 0.92
N LEU A 98 -10.88 -2.88 0.55
CA LEU A 98 -9.91 -2.26 1.45
C LEU A 98 -10.40 -0.88 1.91
N LYS A 99 -10.95 -0.09 1.00
CA LYS A 99 -11.55 1.21 1.31
C LYS A 99 -12.76 1.06 2.23
N ASP A 100 -13.69 0.17 1.90
CA ASP A 100 -14.90 -0.09 2.70
C ASP A 100 -14.57 -0.64 4.09
N ALA A 101 -13.53 -1.46 4.20
CA ALA A 101 -12.99 -1.94 5.47
C ALA A 101 -12.26 -0.85 6.27
N GLY A 102 -12.10 0.36 5.72
CA GLY A 102 -11.50 1.53 6.36
C GLY A 102 -9.97 1.52 6.40
N TYR A 103 -9.31 0.91 5.42
CA TYR A 103 -7.84 0.93 5.31
C TYR A 103 -7.30 2.36 5.11
N ALA A 104 -7.99 3.18 4.31
CA ALA A 104 -7.59 4.54 3.99
C ALA A 104 -8.77 5.53 3.99
N THR A 105 -8.53 6.77 4.42
CA THR A 105 -9.54 7.85 4.40
C THR A 105 -9.74 8.47 3.02
N ASN A 106 -8.73 8.44 2.15
CA ASN A 106 -8.82 9.00 0.78
C ASN A 106 -9.95 8.32 0.00
N PRO A 107 -10.97 9.05 -0.50
CA PRO A 107 -12.06 8.45 -1.27
C PRO A 107 -11.59 7.82 -2.57
N ARG A 108 -10.49 8.31 -3.16
CA ARG A 108 -9.91 7.80 -4.41
C ARG A 108 -8.93 6.65 -4.23
N TYR A 109 -8.79 6.12 -3.02
CA TYR A 109 -7.82 5.06 -2.72
C TYR A 109 -7.97 3.83 -3.63
N PRO A 110 -9.19 3.32 -3.91
CA PRO A 110 -9.37 2.20 -4.82
C PRO A 110 -8.82 2.48 -6.22
N GLU A 111 -9.14 3.63 -6.79
CA GLU A 111 -8.73 4.04 -8.14
C GLU A 111 -7.22 4.20 -8.21
N LEU A 112 -6.59 4.77 -7.17
CA LEU A 112 -5.13 4.87 -7.10
C LEU A 112 -4.46 3.50 -7.18
N LEU A 113 -4.99 2.50 -6.46
CA LEU A 113 -4.44 1.14 -6.50
C LEU A 113 -4.68 0.51 -7.87
N ILE A 114 -5.88 0.60 -8.42
CA ILE A 114 -6.23 0.03 -9.72
C ILE A 114 -5.34 0.63 -10.82
N ASP A 115 -5.16 1.96 -10.83
CA ASP A 115 -4.30 2.65 -11.79
C ASP A 115 -2.84 2.17 -11.71
N LEU A 116 -2.31 1.97 -10.50
CA LEU A 116 -0.95 1.45 -10.32
C LEU A 116 -0.83 0.00 -10.79
N ILE A 117 -1.85 -0.83 -10.50
CA ILE A 117 -1.89 -2.24 -10.92
C ILE A 117 -1.93 -2.35 -12.44
N GLU A 118 -2.78 -1.56 -13.10
CA GLU A 118 -2.93 -1.58 -14.55
C GLU A 118 -1.70 -0.97 -15.23
N ARG A 119 -1.20 0.18 -14.76
CA ARG A 119 -0.03 0.86 -15.34
C ARG A 119 1.24 0.02 -15.33
N TYR A 120 1.51 -0.63 -14.20
CA TYR A 120 2.71 -1.46 -14.05
C TYR A 120 2.44 -2.95 -14.33
N GLU A 121 1.26 -3.27 -14.85
CA GLU A 121 0.81 -4.63 -15.16
C GLU A 121 1.00 -5.61 -13.97
N LEU A 122 0.82 -5.12 -12.74
CA LEU A 122 1.13 -5.88 -11.52
C LEU A 122 0.25 -7.13 -11.38
N TYR A 123 -0.90 -7.15 -12.06
CA TYR A 123 -1.78 -8.31 -12.13
C TYR A 123 -1.09 -9.54 -12.76
N LYS A 124 0.01 -9.37 -13.52
CA LYS A 124 0.82 -10.49 -14.03
C LYS A 124 1.49 -11.30 -12.91
N TYR A 125 1.66 -10.71 -11.73
CA TYR A 125 2.21 -11.39 -10.55
C TYR A 125 1.14 -12.10 -9.71
N ASP A 126 -0.14 -11.89 -10.01
CA ASP A 126 -1.21 -12.62 -9.36
C ASP A 126 -1.20 -14.08 -9.82
N SER A 127 -1.40 -14.99 -8.88
CA SER A 127 -1.49 -16.41 -9.17
C SER A 127 -2.96 -16.82 -9.13
N ALA A 128 -3.48 -17.22 -10.29
CA ALA A 128 -4.79 -17.82 -10.39
C ALA A 128 -4.88 -19.07 -9.50
N GLU A 129 -6.10 -19.38 -9.08
CA GLU A 129 -6.41 -20.53 -8.23
C GLU A 129 -7.65 -21.25 -8.78
N SER A 130 -7.68 -22.55 -8.63
CA SER A 130 -8.86 -23.37 -8.86
C SER A 130 -9.92 -23.15 -7.77
N LYS A 131 -11.15 -23.60 -8.02
CA LYS A 131 -12.23 -23.56 -7.02
C LYS A 131 -11.84 -24.29 -5.73
N PHE A 132 -11.13 -25.41 -5.84
CA PHE A 132 -10.68 -26.19 -4.69
C PHE A 132 -9.60 -25.45 -3.90
N GLU A 133 -8.59 -24.91 -4.57
CA GLU A 133 -7.55 -24.10 -3.92
C GLU A 133 -8.11 -22.87 -3.23
N LYS A 134 -9.14 -22.24 -3.82
CA LYS A 134 -9.88 -21.14 -3.21
C LYS A 134 -10.52 -21.55 -1.88
N ILE A 135 -11.27 -22.65 -1.85
CA ILE A 135 -11.93 -23.14 -0.62
C ILE A 135 -10.89 -23.41 0.48
N VAL A 136 -9.82 -24.15 0.14
CA VAL A 136 -8.73 -24.47 1.09
C VAL A 136 -8.06 -23.19 1.62
N ARG A 137 -7.89 -22.18 0.75
CA ARG A 137 -7.34 -20.88 1.15
C ARG A 137 -8.29 -20.16 2.12
N GLU A 138 -9.58 -20.07 1.80
CA GLU A 138 -10.58 -19.40 2.62
C GLU A 138 -10.64 -19.99 4.04
N GLU A 139 -10.78 -21.31 4.16
CA GLU A 139 -10.79 -22.01 5.46
C GLU A 139 -9.51 -21.76 6.27
N LYS A 140 -8.35 -21.79 5.60
CA LYS A 140 -7.06 -21.52 6.24
C LYS A 140 -6.97 -20.08 6.74
N ILE A 141 -7.50 -19.11 5.98
CA ILE A 141 -7.45 -17.71 6.37
C ILE A 141 -8.42 -17.43 7.52
N GLU A 142 -9.65 -17.94 7.44
CA GLU A 142 -10.66 -17.83 8.50
C GLU A 142 -10.11 -18.34 9.83
N THR A 143 -9.61 -19.57 9.86
CA THR A 143 -8.98 -20.16 11.06
C THR A 143 -7.75 -19.40 11.56
N THR A 144 -7.05 -18.68 10.69
CA THR A 144 -5.91 -17.84 11.08
C THR A 144 -6.37 -16.52 11.70
N ILE A 145 -7.43 -15.92 11.16
CA ILE A 145 -8.04 -14.69 11.69
C ILE A 145 -8.66 -14.96 13.06
N GLU A 146 -9.44 -16.03 13.22
CA GLU A 146 -10.07 -16.40 14.49
C GLU A 146 -9.04 -16.59 15.61
N ARG A 147 -7.99 -17.40 15.36
CA ARG A 147 -6.91 -17.59 16.34
C ARG A 147 -6.20 -16.29 16.72
N LYS A 148 -6.14 -15.32 15.80
CA LYS A 148 -5.52 -14.02 16.06
C LYS A 148 -6.39 -13.12 16.93
N GLU A 149 -7.71 -13.21 16.80
CA GLU A 149 -8.66 -12.54 17.69
C GLU A 149 -8.65 -13.18 19.09
N ASP A 150 -8.68 -14.51 19.17
CA ASP A 150 -8.68 -15.26 20.45
C ASP A 150 -7.40 -15.07 21.26
N SER A 151 -6.26 -14.90 20.60
CA SER A 151 -4.97 -14.65 21.27
C SER A 151 -4.87 -13.25 21.88
N GLY A 152 -5.91 -12.42 21.78
CA GLY A 152 -6.02 -11.18 22.52
C GLY A 152 -4.86 -10.22 22.28
N GLN A 153 -4.22 -10.28 21.10
CA GLN A 153 -3.31 -9.21 20.69
C GLN A 153 -4.14 -7.93 20.63
N VAL A 154 -4.12 -7.16 21.72
CA VAL A 154 -4.76 -5.85 21.84
C VAL A 154 -4.08 -4.95 20.82
N VAL A 155 -4.56 -4.99 19.59
CA VAL A 155 -4.24 -3.99 18.60
C VAL A 155 -4.98 -2.75 19.08
N GLN A 156 -4.27 -1.87 19.80
CA GLN A 156 -4.82 -0.55 20.15
C GLN A 156 -5.50 0.02 18.90
N ALA A 157 -6.72 0.54 19.08
CA ALA A 157 -7.56 1.09 18.04
C ALA A 157 -6.70 1.87 17.04
N GLU A 158 -6.39 1.23 15.92
CA GLU A 158 -5.42 1.77 15.00
C GLU A 158 -6.02 3.01 14.37
N GLN A 159 -5.33 4.12 14.58
CA GLN A 159 -5.54 5.34 13.82
C GLN A 159 -5.58 4.94 12.35
N ILE A 160 -6.69 5.27 11.68
CA ILE A 160 -6.79 5.16 10.23
C ILE A 160 -5.59 5.94 9.71
N LYS A 161 -4.71 5.27 8.96
CA LYS A 161 -3.50 5.93 8.44
C LYS A 161 -3.97 7.16 7.68
N GLU A 162 -3.48 8.34 8.08
CA GLU A 162 -3.71 9.55 7.28
C GLU A 162 -3.27 9.25 5.86
N PRO A 163 -4.01 9.75 4.85
CA PRO A 163 -3.77 9.33 3.50
C PRO A 163 -2.36 9.74 3.13
N VAL A 164 -1.53 8.77 2.70
CA VAL A 164 -0.27 9.09 2.05
C VAL A 164 -0.60 10.11 0.97
N ARG A 165 0.01 11.29 1.03
CA ARG A 165 -0.33 12.42 0.15
C ARG A 165 0.23 12.21 -1.25
N MET A 166 0.15 10.97 -1.74
CA MET A 166 0.36 10.60 -3.12
C MET A 166 -0.90 10.94 -3.91
N ILE A 167 -0.78 11.95 -4.75
CA ILE A 167 -1.81 12.40 -5.68
C ILE A 167 -1.45 11.81 -7.05
N ILE A 168 -2.42 11.19 -7.73
CA ILE A 168 -2.28 10.94 -9.17
C ILE A 168 -2.80 12.17 -9.92
N HIS A 169 -1.90 12.84 -10.63
CA HIS A 169 -2.19 13.94 -11.51
C HIS A 169 -2.28 13.43 -12.95
N GLU A 170 -3.45 13.52 -13.56
CA GLU A 170 -3.58 13.32 -15.01
C GLU A 170 -3.09 14.56 -15.75
N VAL A 171 -2.12 14.39 -16.64
CA VAL A 171 -1.56 15.44 -17.48
C VAL A 171 -2.63 15.92 -18.45
N LYS A 172 -3.00 17.18 -18.30
CA LYS A 172 -3.92 17.91 -19.18
C LYS A 172 -3.17 18.82 -20.13
N THR A 173 -3.88 19.33 -21.13
CA THR A 173 -3.35 20.33 -22.07
C THR A 173 -2.75 21.51 -21.32
N GLY A 174 -1.50 21.84 -21.65
CA GLY A 174 -0.74 22.92 -21.02
C GLY A 174 0.04 22.53 -19.77
N ASN A 175 -0.04 21.28 -19.29
CA ASN A 175 0.81 20.84 -18.19
C ASN A 175 2.25 20.57 -18.64
N THR A 176 3.19 21.05 -17.82
CA THR A 176 4.61 20.71 -17.86
C THR A 176 5.03 20.18 -16.49
N LEU A 177 6.16 19.47 -16.40
CA LEU A 177 6.69 19.06 -15.10
C LEU A 177 6.90 20.26 -14.17
N TYR A 178 7.31 21.41 -14.71
CA TYR A 178 7.46 22.64 -13.94
C TYR A 178 6.11 23.15 -13.41
N SER A 179 5.06 23.22 -14.24
CA SER A 179 3.75 23.68 -13.79
C SER A 179 3.16 22.76 -12.71
N ILE A 180 3.34 21.45 -12.87
CA ILE A 180 2.91 20.43 -11.90
C ILE A 180 3.73 20.56 -10.61
N SER A 181 5.05 20.72 -10.72
CA SER A 181 5.94 20.95 -9.59
C SER A 181 5.49 22.15 -8.75
N LYS A 182 5.16 23.28 -9.39
CA LYS A 182 4.63 24.47 -8.73
C LYS A 182 3.25 24.24 -8.12
N GLN A 183 2.35 23.57 -8.85
CA GLN A 183 0.99 23.27 -8.37
C GLN A 183 1.00 22.45 -7.07
N TYR A 184 1.88 21.46 -6.98
CA TYR A 184 1.93 20.55 -5.84
C TYR A 184 3.01 20.90 -4.81
N ASN A 185 3.85 21.90 -5.09
CA ASN A 185 5.03 22.25 -4.29
C ASN A 185 6.00 21.06 -4.11
N VAL A 186 6.22 20.29 -5.19
CA VAL A 186 7.11 19.11 -5.22
C VAL A 186 8.18 19.35 -6.29
N PRO A 187 9.49 19.19 -6.01
CA PRO A 187 10.54 19.41 -7.02
C PRO A 187 10.36 18.55 -8.28
N VAL A 188 10.66 19.11 -9.46
CA VAL A 188 10.59 18.39 -10.75
C VAL A 188 11.35 17.07 -10.72
N GLU A 189 12.57 17.06 -10.16
CA GLU A 189 13.37 15.83 -10.05
C GLU A 189 12.66 14.77 -9.21
N LYS A 190 11.96 15.17 -8.14
CA LYS A 190 11.21 14.22 -7.32
C LYS A 190 10.02 13.62 -8.08
N ILE A 191 9.34 14.42 -8.90
CA ILE A 191 8.26 13.95 -9.78
C ILE A 191 8.83 12.95 -10.81
N LYS A 192 10.00 13.25 -11.39
CA LYS A 192 10.67 12.35 -12.34
C LYS A 192 11.06 11.03 -11.70
N GLU A 193 11.70 11.06 -10.53
CA GLU A 193 12.04 9.87 -9.75
C GLU A 193 10.83 8.98 -9.48
N LEU A 194 9.74 9.57 -8.95
CA LEU A 194 8.52 8.82 -8.58
C LEU A 194 7.87 8.13 -9.79
N ASN A 195 7.99 8.73 -10.96
CA ASN A 195 7.34 8.29 -12.19
C ASN A 195 8.30 7.60 -13.18
N ASN A 196 9.54 7.34 -12.77
CA ASN A 196 10.60 6.79 -13.62
C ASN A 196 10.76 7.56 -14.95
N LEU A 197 10.63 8.89 -14.93
CA LEU A 197 10.75 9.72 -16.12
C LEU A 197 12.21 10.05 -16.41
N THR A 198 12.67 9.67 -17.60
CA THR A 198 14.01 10.00 -18.10
C THR A 198 14.04 11.32 -18.88
N SER A 199 12.87 11.86 -19.25
CA SER A 199 12.72 13.13 -19.97
C SER A 199 11.64 13.99 -19.33
N GLU A 200 11.56 15.26 -19.74
CA GLU A 200 10.50 16.18 -19.29
C GLU A 200 9.25 16.18 -20.16
N ASN A 201 9.24 15.35 -21.20
CA ASN A 201 8.10 15.23 -22.10
C ASN A 201 6.96 14.51 -21.40
N LEU A 202 5.79 15.15 -21.39
CA LEU A 202 4.56 14.59 -20.84
C LEU A 202 3.56 14.35 -21.97
N SER A 203 2.92 13.18 -21.93
CA SER A 203 1.82 12.85 -22.85
C SER A 203 0.49 13.29 -22.26
N LEU A 204 -0.44 13.78 -23.10
CA LEU A 204 -1.81 14.05 -22.67
C LEU A 204 -2.45 12.76 -22.13
N GLY A 205 -3.12 12.86 -20.98
CA GLY A 205 -3.69 11.71 -20.26
C GLY A 205 -2.66 10.90 -19.46
N GLN A 206 -1.37 11.26 -19.50
CA GLN A 206 -0.35 10.59 -18.68
C GLN A 206 -0.65 10.83 -17.20
N LEU A 207 -0.71 9.76 -16.43
CA LEU A 207 -0.92 9.84 -15.00
C LEU A 207 0.42 9.95 -14.27
N LEU A 208 0.63 11.01 -13.50
CA LEU A 208 1.82 11.22 -12.68
C LEU A 208 1.51 11.03 -11.20
N VAL A 209 2.29 10.19 -10.55
CA VAL A 209 2.32 10.00 -9.10
C VAL A 209 3.10 11.16 -8.47
N ILE A 210 2.44 11.93 -7.62
CA ILE A 210 3.01 13.11 -6.95
C ILE A 210 2.94 12.88 -5.45
N SER A 211 4.08 12.73 -4.78
CA SER A 211 4.14 12.60 -3.31
C SER A 211 4.33 13.97 -2.66
N LYS A 212 3.35 14.43 -1.89
CA LYS A 212 3.45 15.65 -1.05
C LYS A 212 4.05 15.38 0.32
#